data_AF-A0A370CK72-F1
#
_entry.id   AF-A0A370CK72-F1
#
_cell.length_a   1.000
_cell.length_b   1.000
_cell.length_c   1.000
_cell.angle_alpha   90.00
_cell.angle_beta   90.00
_cell.angle_gamma   90.00
#
_symmetry.space_group_name_H-M   'P 1'
#
loop_
_entity.id
_entity.type
_entity.pdbx_description
1 polymer ?
#
loop_
_entity_poly.entity_id
_entity_poly.type
_entity_poly.pdbx_seq_one_letter_code
_entity_poly.pdbx_strand_id
1 'polypeptide(L)'
;MDLVTLVLACSLYADHSIPYAMIQTGTQNNPLVVTVEGTRKTFKSMPLAIRYTQRQIAEGKKVDIGLMQISSQWLPVIAAHASDLFRPCKNLVVATQILEKLHLQCQTIAANDPNTDIHACVLSLYKTRDPQSGLAYANQVMQYAKRHPFSVLAEKARDPGMLAATEKTETKPTSPTQTLTENTNSAYPSSH
;
A
#
# COMPACT_ATOMS: atom_id res chain seq x y z
N MET A 1 -8.80 5.02 5.06
CA MET A 1 -8.35 3.63 5.22
C MET A 1 -6.86 3.63 4.94
N ASP A 2 -6.05 3.16 5.89
CA ASP A 2 -4.62 2.96 5.66
C ASP A 2 -4.37 1.83 4.64
N LEU A 3 -3.17 1.78 4.07
CA LEU A 3 -2.86 0.83 3.01
C LEU A 3 -2.91 -0.62 3.48
N VAL A 4 -2.49 -0.91 4.71
CA VAL A 4 -2.46 -2.28 5.24
C VAL A 4 -3.89 -2.82 5.37
N THR A 5 -4.79 -2.03 5.97
CA THR A 5 -6.22 -2.36 6.06
C THR A 5 -6.85 -2.50 4.69
N LEU A 6 -6.51 -1.63 3.74
CA LEU A 6 -7.02 -1.74 2.36
C LEU A 6 -6.60 -3.05 1.70
N VAL A 7 -5.33 -3.45 1.86
CA VAL A 7 -4.83 -4.71 1.30
C VAL A 7 -5.51 -5.91 1.94
N LEU A 8 -5.61 -5.94 3.27
CA LEU A 8 -6.28 -7.02 3.99
C LEU A 8 -7.76 -7.16 3.63
N ALA A 9 -8.46 -6.03 3.41
CA ALA A 9 -9.89 -6.04 3.15
C ALA A 9 -10.25 -6.36 1.68
N CYS A 10 -9.38 -6.02 0.73
CA CYS A 10 -9.73 -5.99 -0.69
C CYS A 10 -8.84 -6.85 -1.59
N SER A 11 -7.68 -7.33 -1.12
CA SER A 11 -6.83 -8.21 -1.93
C SER A 11 -7.46 -9.60 -2.02
N LEU A 12 -7.63 -10.11 -3.24
CA LEU A 12 -7.98 -11.51 -3.48
C LEU A 12 -6.74 -12.40 -3.72
N TYR A 13 -5.54 -11.82 -3.70
CA TYR A 13 -4.29 -12.54 -3.89
C TYR A 13 -3.74 -13.03 -2.55
N ALA A 14 -3.31 -14.30 -2.50
CA ALA A 14 -2.91 -14.99 -1.28
C ALA A 14 -1.71 -14.32 -0.58
N ASP A 15 -0.68 -13.94 -1.35
CA ASP A 15 0.46 -13.21 -0.81
C ASP A 15 0.19 -11.70 -0.82
N HIS A 16 -0.24 -11.17 0.31
CA HIS A 16 -0.52 -9.74 0.49
C HIS A 16 0.72 -8.84 0.42
N SER A 17 1.94 -9.39 0.54
CA SER A 17 3.17 -8.59 0.43
C SER A 17 3.38 -8.03 -0.97
N ILE A 18 2.96 -8.76 -2.00
CA ILE A 18 3.07 -8.37 -3.40
C ILE A 18 2.19 -7.16 -3.75
N PRO A 19 0.85 -7.18 -3.59
CA PRO A 19 0.03 -6.02 -3.88
C PRO A 19 0.41 -4.82 -3.01
N TYR A 20 0.77 -5.02 -1.74
CA TYR A 20 1.29 -3.94 -0.90
C TYR A 20 2.56 -3.29 -1.51
N ALA A 21 3.54 -4.10 -1.91
CA ALA A 21 4.78 -3.63 -2.51
C ALA A 21 4.56 -2.96 -3.87
N MET A 22 3.65 -3.48 -4.70
CA MET A 22 3.27 -2.86 -5.98
C MET A 22 2.71 -1.45 -5.77
N ILE A 23 1.84 -1.27 -4.77
CA ILE A 23 1.25 0.03 -4.46
C ILE A 23 2.32 0.99 -3.93
N GLN A 24 3.19 0.54 -3.03
CA GLN A 24 4.22 1.40 -2.46
C GLN A 24 5.26 1.86 -3.48
N THR A 25 5.72 0.95 -4.35
CA THR A 25 6.70 1.26 -5.40
C THR A 25 6.08 2.00 -6.59
N GLY A 26 4.78 1.80 -6.84
CA GLY A 26 4.06 2.37 -7.98
C GLY A 26 3.43 3.73 -7.70
N THR A 27 2.62 3.84 -6.64
CA THR A 27 1.71 4.98 -6.44
C THR A 27 1.78 5.61 -5.06
N GLN A 28 2.52 5.02 -4.12
CA GLN A 28 2.63 5.50 -2.73
C GLN A 28 1.25 5.71 -2.09
N ASN A 29 0.36 4.73 -2.29
CA ASN A 29 -1.03 4.75 -1.81
C ASN A 29 -1.92 5.85 -2.43
N ASN A 30 -1.51 6.46 -3.56
CA ASN A 30 -2.32 7.46 -4.25
C ASN A 30 -3.17 6.80 -5.35
N PRO A 31 -4.50 6.73 -5.21
CA PRO A 31 -5.36 6.10 -6.21
C PRO A 31 -5.59 6.98 -7.44
N LEU A 32 -5.21 8.26 -7.42
CA LEU A 32 -5.43 9.23 -8.50
C LEU A 32 -4.19 9.41 -9.38
N VAL A 33 -3.45 8.33 -9.59
CA VAL A 33 -2.27 8.27 -10.46
C VAL A 33 -2.64 7.62 -11.78
N VAL A 34 -2.22 8.24 -12.88
CA VAL A 34 -2.35 7.72 -14.25
C VAL A 34 -0.98 7.76 -14.89
N THR A 35 -0.53 6.65 -15.47
CA THR A 35 0.71 6.62 -16.27
C THR A 35 0.34 6.41 -17.72
N VAL A 36 0.85 7.26 -18.61
CA VAL A 36 0.60 7.20 -20.05
C VAL A 36 1.94 7.05 -20.74
N GLU A 37 2.14 5.93 -21.43
CA GLU A 37 3.40 5.66 -22.16
C GLU A 37 4.66 5.88 -21.30
N GLY A 38 4.58 5.47 -20.02
CA GLY A 38 5.66 5.63 -19.05
C GLY A 38 5.70 6.98 -18.31
N THR A 39 4.95 7.99 -18.76
CA THR A 39 4.87 9.29 -18.10
C THR A 39 3.78 9.30 -17.03
N ARG A 40 4.17 9.44 -15.76
CA ARG A 40 3.27 9.45 -14.61
C ARG A 40 2.67 10.83 -14.38
N LYS A 41 1.38 10.89 -14.08
CA LYS A 41 0.65 12.08 -13.66
C LYS A 41 -0.27 11.80 -12.48
N THR A 42 -0.29 12.73 -11.52
CA THR A 42 -1.15 12.67 -10.34
C THR A 42 -2.23 13.75 -10.42
N PHE A 43 -3.43 13.43 -9.96
CA PHE A 43 -4.58 14.33 -10.01
C PHE A 43 -5.09 14.67 -8.61
N LYS A 44 -5.64 15.88 -8.48
CA LYS A 44 -6.24 16.37 -7.23
C LYS A 44 -7.66 15.84 -6.98
N SER A 45 -8.32 15.33 -8.03
CA SER A 45 -9.69 14.82 -7.93
C SER A 45 -9.96 13.69 -8.91
N MET A 46 -10.86 12.80 -8.51
CA MET A 46 -11.28 11.65 -9.32
C MET A 46 -11.88 12.06 -10.68
N PRO A 47 -12.75 13.09 -10.78
CA PRO A 47 -13.27 13.52 -12.09
C PRO A 47 -12.19 13.98 -13.07
N LEU A 48 -11.12 14.64 -12.58
CA LEU A 48 -10.01 15.07 -13.45
C LEU A 48 -9.21 13.87 -13.96
N ALA A 49 -8.95 12.89 -13.08
CA ALA A 49 -8.25 11.67 -13.46
C ALA A 49 -9.04 10.86 -14.48
N ILE A 50 -10.36 10.70 -14.27
CA ILE A 50 -11.26 10.00 -15.20
C ILE A 50 -11.26 10.67 -16.58
N ARG A 51 -11.49 11.99 -16.63
CA ARG A 51 -11.51 12.73 -17.91
C ARG A 51 -10.18 12.59 -18.66
N TYR A 52 -9.06 12.69 -17.94
CA TYR A 52 -7.74 12.52 -18.55
C TYR A 52 -7.55 11.10 -19.09
N THR A 53 -7.83 10.07 -18.30
CA THR A 53 -7.73 8.67 -18.72
C THR A 53 -8.61 8.36 -19.94
N GLN A 54 -9.87 8.79 -19.94
CA GLN A 54 -10.78 8.59 -21.06
C GLN A 54 -10.25 9.23 -22.34
N ARG A 55 -9.74 10.47 -22.25
CA ARG A 55 -9.11 11.14 -23.40
C ARG A 55 -7.91 10.36 -23.94
N GLN A 56 -7.02 9.90 -23.06
CA GLN A 56 -5.82 9.17 -23.51
C GLN A 56 -6.17 7.79 -24.12
N ILE A 57 -7.16 7.10 -23.58
CA ILE A 57 -7.67 5.85 -24.18
C ILE A 57 -8.31 6.11 -25.55
N ALA A 58 -9.09 7.18 -25.69
CA ALA A 58 -9.70 7.56 -26.97
C ALA A 58 -8.64 7.96 -28.02
N GLU A 59 -7.49 8.49 -27.59
CA GLU A 59 -6.31 8.76 -28.43
C GLU A 59 -5.52 7.47 -28.77
N GLY A 60 -5.95 6.29 -28.33
CA GLY A 60 -5.30 5.00 -28.61
C GLY A 60 -4.07 4.70 -27.75
N LYS A 61 -3.80 5.49 -26.71
CA LYS A 61 -2.59 5.35 -25.88
C LYS A 61 -2.68 4.21 -24.88
N LYS A 62 -1.53 3.65 -24.51
CA LYS A 62 -1.41 2.73 -23.37
C LYS A 62 -1.46 3.52 -22.07
N VAL A 63 -2.42 3.18 -21.21
CA VAL A 63 -2.67 3.90 -19.95
C VAL A 63 -2.67 2.91 -18.78
N ASP A 64 -1.88 3.15 -17.75
CA ASP A 64 -1.93 2.44 -16.47
C ASP A 64 -2.73 3.27 -15.46
N ILE A 65 -3.72 2.64 -14.80
CA ILE A 65 -4.78 3.34 -14.07
C ILE A 65 -4.78 2.98 -12.58
N GLY A 66 -4.78 4.01 -11.74
CA GLY A 66 -5.12 3.91 -10.33
C GLY A 66 -4.07 3.21 -9.47
N LEU A 67 -4.49 2.76 -8.29
CA LEU A 67 -3.60 2.34 -7.19
C LEU A 67 -2.58 1.26 -7.59
N MET A 68 -3.02 0.25 -8.32
CA MET A 68 -2.23 -0.89 -8.82
C MET A 68 -1.74 -0.71 -10.26
N GLN A 69 -1.92 0.49 -10.83
CA GLN A 69 -1.46 0.83 -12.19
C GLN A 69 -1.91 -0.22 -13.23
N ILE A 70 -3.21 -0.53 -13.26
CA ILE A 70 -3.78 -1.53 -14.19
C ILE A 70 -3.74 -0.96 -15.60
N SER A 71 -3.02 -1.64 -16.50
CA SER A 71 -2.96 -1.27 -17.93
C SER A 71 -4.34 -1.36 -18.59
N SER A 72 -4.67 -0.39 -19.44
CA SER A 72 -5.89 -0.33 -20.25
C SER A 72 -6.06 -1.56 -21.15
N GLN A 73 -4.97 -2.26 -21.46
CA GLN A 73 -4.98 -3.54 -22.20
C GLN A 73 -5.69 -4.67 -21.45
N TRP A 74 -5.87 -4.55 -20.13
CA TRP A 74 -6.66 -5.51 -19.35
C TRP A 74 -8.16 -5.23 -19.42
N LEU A 75 -8.59 -4.01 -19.79
CA LEU A 75 -10.01 -3.62 -19.79
C LEU A 75 -10.93 -4.56 -20.59
N PRO A 76 -10.57 -5.07 -21.77
CA PRO A 76 -11.45 -5.97 -22.52
C PRO A 76 -11.71 -7.32 -21.83
N VAL A 77 -10.86 -7.73 -20.89
CA VAL A 77 -10.93 -9.04 -20.22
C VAL A 77 -11.35 -8.94 -18.76
N ILE A 78 -11.59 -7.74 -18.25
CA ILE A 78 -12.06 -7.50 -16.87
C ILE A 78 -13.43 -6.81 -16.92
N ALA A 79 -14.34 -7.22 -16.03
CA ALA A 79 -15.66 -6.61 -15.90
C ALA A 79 -15.60 -5.30 -15.09
N ALA A 80 -14.85 -4.31 -15.59
CA ALA A 80 -14.69 -3.00 -14.96
C ALA A 80 -14.52 -1.88 -15.99
N HIS A 81 -15.17 -0.74 -15.75
CA HIS A 81 -14.91 0.47 -16.53
C HIS A 81 -13.64 1.16 -16.01
N ALA A 82 -12.93 1.87 -16.89
CA ALA A 82 -11.72 2.63 -16.51
C ALA A 82 -11.96 3.60 -15.33
N SER A 83 -13.16 4.17 -15.23
CA SER A 83 -13.56 5.03 -14.10
C SER A 83 -13.60 4.29 -12.76
N ASP A 84 -13.95 3.00 -12.77
CA ASP A 84 -14.05 2.19 -11.56
C ASP A 84 -12.69 1.95 -10.91
N LEU A 85 -11.63 1.99 -11.73
CA LEU A 85 -10.26 1.73 -11.30
C LEU A 85 -9.66 2.87 -10.48
N PHE A 86 -10.35 4.01 -10.32
CA PHE A 86 -9.96 5.04 -9.35
C PHE A 86 -10.51 4.78 -7.94
N ARG A 87 -11.42 3.81 -7.77
CA ARG A 87 -11.89 3.38 -6.45
C ARG A 87 -10.87 2.40 -5.85
N PRO A 88 -10.20 2.71 -4.73
CA PRO A 88 -9.04 1.94 -4.24
C PRO A 88 -9.29 0.43 -4.09
N CYS A 89 -10.38 0.05 -3.42
CA CYS A 89 -10.73 -1.36 -3.21
C CYS A 89 -11.07 -2.09 -4.51
N LYS A 90 -11.84 -1.44 -5.40
CA LYS A 90 -12.21 -2.03 -6.70
C LYS A 90 -10.97 -2.22 -7.59
N ASN A 91 -10.07 -1.25 -7.61
CA ASN A 91 -8.79 -1.35 -8.31
C ASN A 91 -7.97 -2.53 -7.78
N LEU A 92 -7.86 -2.66 -6.45
CA LEU A 92 -7.10 -3.76 -5.84
C LEU A 92 -7.72 -5.13 -6.11
N VAL A 93 -9.05 -5.27 -5.99
CA VAL A 93 -9.77 -6.52 -6.33
C VAL A 93 -9.50 -6.92 -7.77
N VAL A 94 -9.64 -5.99 -8.72
CA VAL A 94 -9.42 -6.28 -10.14
C VAL A 94 -7.96 -6.66 -10.41
N ALA A 95 -7.00 -5.91 -9.87
CA ALA A 95 -5.59 -6.22 -10.05
C ALA A 95 -5.23 -7.59 -9.48
N THR A 96 -5.74 -7.94 -8.30
CA THR A 96 -5.43 -9.22 -7.64
C THR A 96 -6.09 -10.41 -8.31
N GLN A 97 -7.24 -10.23 -8.98
CA GLN A 97 -7.80 -11.24 -9.89
C GLN A 97 -6.90 -11.48 -11.12
N ILE A 98 -6.27 -10.43 -11.65
CA ILE A 98 -5.30 -10.58 -12.74
C ILE A 98 -4.06 -11.33 -12.22
N LEU A 99 -3.54 -10.96 -11.05
CA LEU A 99 -2.37 -11.63 -10.45
C LEU A 99 -2.64 -13.12 -10.22
N GLU A 100 -3.82 -13.50 -9.74
CA GLU A 100 -4.18 -14.91 -9.53
C GLU A 100 -4.18 -15.71 -10.84
N LYS A 101 -4.77 -15.14 -11.91
CA LYS A 101 -4.75 -15.77 -13.24
C LYS A 101 -3.32 -15.94 -13.76
N LEU A 102 -2.48 -14.92 -13.58
CA LEU A 102 -1.08 -14.96 -13.98
C LEU A 102 -0.28 -15.96 -13.12
N HIS A 103 -0.63 -16.12 -11.84
CA HIS A 103 0.02 -17.08 -10.95
C HIS A 103 -0.16 -18.50 -11.45
N LEU A 104 -1.39 -18.89 -11.80
CA LEU A 104 -1.68 -20.19 -12.40
C LEU A 104 -0.94 -20.41 -13.73
N GLN A 105 -0.85 -19.37 -14.57
CA GLN A 105 -0.07 -19.42 -15.80
C GLN A 105 1.43 -19.63 -15.51
N CYS A 106 1.99 -18.89 -14.56
CA CYS A 106 3.40 -18.99 -14.19
C CYS A 106 3.75 -20.30 -13.47
N GLN A 107 2.83 -20.91 -12.72
CA GLN A 107 2.99 -22.27 -12.20
C GLN A 107 3.13 -23.28 -13.35
N THR A 108 2.34 -23.13 -14.42
CA THR A 108 2.43 -23.99 -15.61
C THR A 108 3.76 -23.79 -16.34
N ILE A 109 4.27 -22.55 -16.41
CA ILE A 109 5.60 -22.25 -16.97
C ILE A 109 6.69 -22.90 -16.12
N ALA A 110 6.65 -22.71 -14.79
CA ALA A 110 7.64 -23.24 -13.87
C ALA A 110 7.68 -24.78 -13.81
N ALA A 111 6.55 -25.44 -14.08
CA ALA A 111 6.52 -26.90 -14.22
C ALA A 111 7.35 -27.41 -15.42
N ASN A 112 7.51 -26.58 -16.46
CA ASN A 112 8.30 -26.89 -17.66
C ASN A 112 9.74 -26.33 -17.60
N ASP A 113 9.94 -25.27 -16.82
CA ASP A 113 11.26 -24.69 -16.53
C ASP A 113 11.41 -24.42 -15.03
N PRO A 114 12.03 -25.35 -14.28
CA PRO A 114 12.19 -25.24 -12.83
C PRO A 114 12.97 -24.01 -12.34
N ASN A 115 13.69 -23.31 -13.22
CA ASN A 115 14.42 -22.08 -12.86
C ASN A 115 13.52 -20.84 -12.86
N THR A 116 12.26 -20.96 -13.32
CA THR A 116 11.32 -19.84 -13.34
C THR A 116 10.87 -19.50 -11.92
N ASP A 117 11.24 -18.30 -11.45
CA ASP A 117 10.62 -17.70 -10.26
C ASP A 117 9.19 -17.26 -10.60
N ILE A 118 8.20 -17.85 -9.90
CA ILE A 118 6.78 -17.61 -10.16
C ILE A 118 6.40 -16.15 -9.89
N HIS A 119 6.92 -15.52 -8.83
CA HIS A 119 6.61 -14.12 -8.52
C HIS A 119 7.19 -13.17 -9.56
N ALA A 120 8.42 -13.43 -10.01
CA ALA A 120 9.07 -12.67 -11.07
C ALA A 120 8.27 -12.77 -12.38
N CYS A 121 7.86 -13.98 -12.74
CA CYS A 121 7.02 -14.24 -13.92
C CYS A 121 5.68 -13.49 -13.84
N VAL A 122 4.95 -13.58 -12.70
CA VAL A 122 3.65 -12.92 -12.50
C VAL A 122 3.77 -11.41 -12.65
N LEU A 123 4.74 -10.81 -11.97
CA LEU A 123 4.94 -9.36 -11.98
C LEU A 123 5.39 -8.85 -13.34
N SER A 124 6.24 -9.63 -14.04
CA SER A 124 6.67 -9.30 -15.39
C SER A 124 5.49 -9.31 -16.36
N LEU A 125 4.71 -10.40 -16.39
CA LEU A 125 3.50 -10.52 -17.22
C LEU A 125 2.46 -9.44 -16.89
N TYR A 126 2.30 -9.10 -15.61
CA TYR A 126 1.37 -8.04 -15.20
C TYR A 126 1.75 -6.69 -15.83
N LYS A 127 3.04 -6.34 -15.82
CA LYS A 127 3.52 -5.05 -16.31
C LYS A 127 3.63 -4.96 -17.83
N THR A 128 4.19 -5.99 -18.47
CA THR A 128 4.59 -5.94 -19.89
C THR A 128 3.86 -6.94 -20.77
N ARG A 129 3.10 -7.88 -20.21
CA ARG A 129 2.55 -9.09 -20.90
C ARG A 129 3.63 -10.05 -21.42
N ASP A 130 4.88 -9.84 -21.01
CA ASP A 130 6.03 -10.64 -21.41
C ASP A 130 6.83 -11.04 -20.15
N PRO A 131 7.17 -12.32 -19.95
CA PRO A 131 7.79 -12.79 -18.71
C PRO A 131 9.24 -12.33 -18.51
N GLN A 132 9.90 -11.79 -19.55
CA GLN A 132 11.31 -11.34 -19.47
C GLN A 132 11.42 -9.81 -19.43
N SER A 133 10.63 -9.11 -20.23
CA SER A 133 10.71 -7.66 -20.44
C SER A 133 10.30 -6.84 -19.20
N GLY A 134 9.61 -7.46 -18.24
CA GLY A 134 9.16 -6.85 -17.00
C GLY A 134 9.98 -7.26 -15.76
N LEU A 135 11.08 -8.00 -15.92
CA LEU A 135 11.89 -8.48 -14.79
C LEU A 135 12.47 -7.35 -13.93
N ALA A 136 12.86 -6.21 -14.52
CA ALA A 136 13.33 -5.06 -13.76
C ALA A 136 12.26 -4.52 -12.79
N TYR A 137 11.01 -4.44 -13.26
CA TYR A 137 9.87 -4.07 -12.43
C TYR A 137 9.60 -5.13 -11.36
N ALA A 138 9.63 -6.42 -11.72
CA ALA A 138 9.41 -7.50 -10.77
C ALA A 138 10.43 -7.50 -9.64
N ASN A 139 11.72 -7.36 -9.98
CA ASN A 139 12.81 -7.28 -9.01
C ASN A 139 12.65 -6.10 -8.05
N GLN A 140 12.25 -4.92 -8.55
CA GLN A 140 11.98 -3.76 -7.69
C GLN A 140 10.87 -4.05 -6.66
N VAL A 141 9.76 -4.65 -7.10
CA VAL A 141 8.62 -4.99 -6.22
C VAL A 141 9.03 -6.05 -5.20
N MET A 142 9.66 -7.14 -5.63
CA MET A 142 10.09 -8.22 -4.73
C MET A 142 11.13 -7.74 -3.71
N GLN A 143 12.10 -6.90 -4.11
CA GLN A 143 13.06 -6.30 -3.19
C GLN A 143 12.39 -5.37 -2.17
N TYR A 144 11.32 -4.68 -2.56
CA TYR A 144 10.54 -3.89 -1.61
C TYR A 144 9.82 -4.80 -0.63
N ALA A 145 9.13 -5.84 -1.09
CA ALA A 145 8.41 -6.81 -0.25
C ALA A 145 9.35 -7.49 0.76
N LYS A 146 10.54 -7.90 0.33
CA LYS A 146 11.56 -8.50 1.20
C LYS A 146 12.02 -7.56 2.32
N ARG A 147 12.19 -6.27 2.01
CA ARG A 147 12.62 -5.26 3.00
C ARG A 147 11.50 -4.79 3.92
N HIS A 148 10.25 -5.00 3.54
CA HIS A 148 9.07 -4.57 4.30
C HIS A 148 8.09 -5.74 4.44
N PRO A 149 8.40 -6.73 5.31
CA PRO A 149 7.55 -7.91 5.48
C PRO A 149 6.14 -7.49 5.89
N PHE A 150 5.15 -7.90 5.08
CA PHE A 150 3.76 -7.49 5.30
C PHE A 150 3.17 -8.02 6.61
N SER A 151 3.64 -9.17 7.11
CA SER A 151 3.22 -9.73 8.39
C SER A 151 3.44 -8.77 9.56
N VAL A 152 4.62 -8.14 9.62
CA VAL A 152 4.98 -7.16 10.66
C VAL A 152 4.08 -5.92 10.58
N LEU A 153 3.78 -5.48 9.36
CA LEU A 153 2.88 -4.34 9.13
C LEU A 153 1.43 -4.65 9.51
N ALA A 154 0.97 -5.85 9.17
CA ALA A 154 -0.38 -6.33 9.51
C ALA A 154 -0.55 -6.53 11.02
N GLU A 155 0.46 -7.03 11.72
CA GLU A 155 0.47 -7.16 13.18
C GLU A 155 0.37 -5.78 13.85
N LYS A 156 1.18 -4.81 13.43
CA LYS A 156 1.11 -3.43 13.93
C LYS A 156 -0.26 -2.79 13.70
N ALA A 157 -0.92 -3.10 12.58
CA ALA A 157 -2.27 -2.59 12.28
C ALA A 157 -3.38 -3.24 13.13
N ARG A 158 -3.14 -4.45 13.66
CA ARG A 158 -4.08 -5.17 14.54
C ARG A 158 -4.04 -4.72 15.99
N ASP A 159 -2.98 -4.00 16.40
CA ASP A 159 -2.81 -3.51 17.77
C ASP A 159 -2.87 -1.97 17.87
N PRO A 160 -4.01 -1.33 17.57
CA PRO A 160 -4.16 0.11 17.78
C PRO A 160 -4.17 0.50 19.28
N GLY A 161 -4.27 -0.48 20.21
CA GLY A 161 -4.36 -0.24 21.66
C GLY A 161 -3.00 -0.06 22.35
N MET A 162 -1.94 -0.71 21.89
CA MET A 162 -0.61 -0.65 22.53
C MET A 162 0.29 0.49 22.05
N LEU A 163 0.10 1.01 20.83
CA LEU A 163 0.93 2.10 20.30
C LEU A 163 0.72 3.42 21.07
N ALA A 164 -0.49 3.65 21.61
CA ALA A 164 -0.79 4.79 22.47
C ALA A 164 -0.16 4.68 23.88
N ALA A 165 0.19 3.47 24.33
CA ALA A 165 0.87 3.25 25.60
C ALA A 165 2.38 3.43 25.49
N THR A 166 2.98 3.09 24.34
CA THR A 166 4.42 3.27 24.11
C THR A 166 4.83 4.74 23.93
N GLU A 167 3.99 5.59 23.33
CA GLU A 167 4.28 7.04 23.21
C GLU A 167 4.21 7.78 24.56
N LYS A 168 3.46 7.27 25.55
CA LYS A 168 3.34 7.89 26.88
C LYS A 168 4.49 7.60 27.83
N THR A 169 5.41 6.68 27.48
CA THR A 169 6.41 6.18 28.43
C THR A 169 7.80 6.83 28.26
N GLU A 170 7.99 7.72 27.28
CA GLU A 170 9.26 8.46 27.06
C GLU A 170 9.27 9.91 27.57
N THR A 171 8.34 10.31 28.45
CA THR A 171 8.56 11.50 29.30
C THR A 171 9.09 11.07 30.66
N LYS A 172 10.42 11.14 30.78
CA LYS A 172 11.24 11.08 32.00
C LYS A 172 10.51 11.66 33.25
N PRO A 173 10.39 10.91 34.35
CA PRO A 173 9.92 11.47 35.61
C PRO A 173 11.04 12.31 36.24
N THR A 174 10.81 13.62 36.39
CA THR A 174 11.59 14.47 37.28
C THR A 174 11.11 14.23 38.70
N SER A 175 11.99 13.68 39.55
CA SER A 175 11.75 13.45 40.98
C SER A 175 11.32 14.74 41.71
N PRO A 176 10.40 14.68 42.69
CA PRO A 176 10.11 15.80 43.56
C PRO A 176 11.09 15.81 44.74
N THR A 177 11.96 16.83 44.81
CA THR A 177 12.72 17.13 46.03
C THR A 177 11.78 17.78 47.05
N GLN A 178 11.54 17.09 48.16
CA GLN A 178 10.89 17.62 49.35
C GLN A 178 11.83 18.62 50.02
N THR A 179 11.36 19.86 50.23
CA THR A 179 12.04 20.84 51.08
C THR A 179 11.22 21.03 52.35
N LEU A 180 11.73 20.46 53.45
CA LEU A 180 11.32 20.78 54.82
C LEU A 180 11.89 22.15 55.21
N THR A 181 11.03 23.08 55.61
CA THR A 181 11.38 24.13 56.58
C THR A 181 10.14 24.50 57.39
N GLU A 182 10.07 24.01 58.62
CA GLU A 182 9.33 24.61 59.73
C GLU A 182 10.08 25.86 60.22
N ASN A 183 9.36 26.97 60.41
CA ASN A 183 9.34 27.72 61.68
C ASN A 183 8.59 29.05 61.53
N THR A 184 7.59 29.27 62.38
CA THR A 184 7.37 30.58 62.98
C THR A 184 6.61 30.43 64.30
N ASN A 185 7.18 31.06 65.32
CA ASN A 185 6.82 30.99 66.73
C ASN A 185 5.76 32.03 67.13
N SER A 186 5.03 31.68 68.19
CA SER A 186 4.52 32.54 69.28
C SER A 186 3.30 33.44 69.06
N ALA A 187 2.23 33.23 69.83
CA ALA A 187 2.02 33.95 71.10
C ALA A 187 0.60 33.70 71.68
N TYR A 188 0.53 33.37 72.97
CA TYR A 188 -0.64 33.51 73.86
C TYR A 188 -0.76 34.98 74.31
N PRO A 189 -1.95 35.47 74.74
CA PRO A 189 -2.33 35.34 76.17
C PRO A 189 -3.83 35.19 76.49
N SER A 190 -4.09 34.83 77.76
CA SER A 190 -5.31 34.97 78.59
C SER A 190 -6.11 36.27 78.34
N SER A 191 -7.38 36.45 78.69
CA SER A 191 -8.26 35.94 79.78
C SER A 191 -9.67 36.54 79.55
N HIS A 192 -10.70 35.92 80.16
CA HIS A 192 -11.99 36.47 80.62
C HIS A 192 -12.83 37.37 79.69
#